data_AF-A0A445A059-F1
#
_entry.id   AF-A0A445A059-F1
#
_cell.length_a   1.000
_cell.length_b   1.000
_cell.length_c   1.000
_cell.angle_alpha   90.00
_cell.angle_beta   90.00
_cell.angle_gamma   90.00
#
_symmetry.space_group_name_H-M   'P 1'
#
loop_
_entity.id
_entity.type
_entity.pdbx_description
1 polymer ?
#
loop_
_entity_poly.entity_id
_entity_poly.type
_entity_poly.pdbx_seq_one_letter_code
_entity_poly.pdbx_strand_id
1 'polypeptide(L)'
;MIVNEQYLLYGEPRSWTNSVKFDLATHKVRCECNMFESRGILCCHCLAMFFYFGVDRLPSCYVIPRWSKNVQRKHTFIKTSHDEK
;
A
#
# COMPACT_ATOMS: atom_id res chain seq x y z
N MET A 1 -10.83 7.55 -14.00
CA MET A 1 -10.72 6.41 -14.94
C MET A 1 -11.15 5.16 -14.22
N ILE A 2 -12.18 4.46 -14.71
CA ILE A 2 -12.38 3.05 -14.35
C ILE A 2 -11.37 2.32 -15.23
N VAL A 3 -10.20 1.97 -14.70
CA VAL A 3 -9.23 1.22 -15.49
C VAL A 3 -9.71 -0.23 -15.50
N ASN A 4 -10.59 -0.52 -16.45
CA ASN A 4 -11.00 -1.88 -16.83
C ASN A 4 -9.89 -2.49 -17.71
N GLU A 5 -8.66 -2.48 -17.24
CA GLU A 5 -7.56 -3.12 -17.94
C GLU A 5 -6.95 -4.14 -17.00
N GLN A 6 -7.14 -5.39 -17.37
CA GLN A 6 -6.68 -6.57 -16.65
C GLN A 6 -5.15 -6.51 -16.57
N TYR A 7 -4.60 -6.14 -15.42
CA TYR A 7 -3.16 -6.17 -15.22
C TYR A 7 -2.71 -7.61 -14.93
N LEU A 8 -1.83 -8.14 -15.78
CA LEU A 8 -1.15 -9.43 -15.56
C LEU A 8 -0.14 -9.30 -14.41
N LEU A 9 -0.59 -9.50 -13.17
CA LEU A 9 0.31 -9.74 -12.05
C LEU A 9 0.68 -11.23 -12.03
N TYR A 10 1.96 -11.54 -12.24
CA TYR A 10 2.52 -12.89 -12.20
C TYR A 10 2.13 -13.84 -13.34
N GLY A 11 1.70 -13.32 -14.49
CA GLY A 11 1.53 -14.11 -15.71
C GLY A 11 0.22 -14.89 -15.86
N GLU A 12 -0.68 -14.84 -14.87
CA GLU A 12 -1.98 -15.53 -14.92
C GLU A 12 -3.15 -14.53 -14.93
N PRO A 13 -4.14 -14.65 -15.83
CA PRO A 13 -5.29 -13.77 -15.89
C PRO A 13 -6.27 -14.09 -14.75
N ARG A 14 -6.08 -13.44 -13.60
CA ARG A 14 -7.15 -13.37 -12.59
C ARG A 14 -8.12 -12.27 -12.99
N SER A 15 -9.34 -12.64 -13.39
CA SER A 15 -10.43 -11.69 -13.65
C SER A 15 -10.82 -11.00 -12.33
N TRP A 16 -10.21 -9.85 -12.06
CA TRP A 16 -10.51 -9.06 -10.86
C TRP A 16 -11.17 -7.75 -11.29
N THR A 17 -12.50 -7.69 -11.22
CA THR A 17 -13.31 -6.54 -11.63
C THR A 17 -13.56 -5.56 -10.49
N ASN A 18 -12.55 -5.21 -9.70
CA ASN A 18 -12.73 -4.20 -8.65
C ASN A 18 -12.42 -2.82 -9.23
N SER A 19 -13.32 -1.87 -9.04
CA SER A 19 -13.06 -0.51 -9.50
C SER A 19 -11.99 0.15 -8.63
N VAL A 20 -11.07 0.85 -9.28
CA VAL A 20 -10.03 1.66 -8.63
C VAL A 20 -10.17 3.09 -9.11
N LYS A 21 -10.28 4.02 -8.16
CA LYS A 21 -10.32 5.45 -8.41
C LYS A 21 -8.98 6.04 -7.99
N PHE A 22 -8.28 6.64 -8.94
CA PHE A 22 -7.04 7.37 -8.68
C PHE A 22 -7.23 8.85 -9.00
N ASP A 23 -6.82 9.69 -8.07
CA ASP A 23 -6.78 11.13 -8.21
C ASP A 23 -5.34 11.57 -8.52
N LEU A 24 -5.14 12.04 -9.75
CA LEU A 24 -3.84 12.52 -10.24
C LEU A 24 -3.32 13.75 -9.48
N ALA A 25 -4.20 14.60 -8.93
CA ALA A 25 -3.78 15.82 -8.25
C ALA A 25 -3.29 15.54 -6.82
N THR A 26 -3.92 14.58 -6.14
CA THR A 26 -3.61 14.26 -4.74
C THR A 26 -2.85 12.96 -4.55
N HIS A 27 -2.63 12.20 -5.63
CA HIS A 27 -2.11 10.83 -5.64
C HIS A 27 -2.89 9.88 -4.71
N LYS A 28 -4.17 10.18 -4.46
CA LYS A 28 -5.03 9.33 -3.65
C LYS A 28 -5.63 8.23 -4.52
N VAL A 29 -5.51 7.00 -4.03
CA VAL A 29 -6.12 5.80 -4.59
C VAL A 29 -7.20 5.26 -3.65
N ARG A 30 -8.31 4.82 -4.21
CA ARG A 30 -9.38 4.09 -3.53
C ARG A 30 -9.78 2.89 -4.37
N CYS A 31 -9.92 1.73 -3.74
CA CYS A 31 -10.35 0.49 -4.39
C CYS A 31 -11.53 -0.09 -3.62
N GLU A 32 -12.53 -0.60 -4.32
CA GLU A 32 -13.75 -1.20 -3.73
C GLU A 32 -13.49 -2.37 -2.77
N CYS A 33 -12.30 -2.97 -2.78
CA CYS A 33 -11.92 -3.94 -1.75
C CYS A 33 -11.84 -3.37 -0.33
N ASN A 34 -11.78 -2.04 -0.19
CA ASN A 34 -11.63 -1.30 1.06
C ASN A 34 -10.55 -1.86 2.01
N MET A 35 -9.46 -2.41 1.46
CA MET A 35 -8.39 -3.03 2.25
C MET A 35 -7.66 -2.00 3.12
N PHE A 36 -7.57 -0.76 2.63
CA PHE A 36 -6.98 0.32 3.40
C PHE A 36 -7.91 0.77 4.53
N GLU A 37 -9.21 0.96 4.29
CA GLU A 37 -10.15 1.31 5.35
C GLU A 37 -10.29 0.21 6.41
N SER A 38 -10.25 -1.06 6.01
CA SER A 38 -10.45 -2.20 6.93
C SER A 38 -9.18 -2.66 7.64
N ARG A 39 -8.02 -2.66 6.97
CA ARG A 39 -6.75 -3.20 7.49
C ARG A 39 -5.61 -2.18 7.57
N GLY A 40 -5.79 -1.00 6.98
CA GLY A 40 -4.75 0.01 6.87
C GLY A 40 -3.61 -0.38 5.92
N ILE A 41 -3.87 -1.31 5.00
CA ILE A 41 -2.89 -1.79 4.01
C ILE A 41 -3.48 -1.61 2.62
N LEU A 42 -2.67 -1.13 1.68
CA LEU A 42 -3.06 -1.03 0.28
C LEU A 42 -3.18 -2.42 -0.35
N CYS A 43 -4.26 -2.64 -1.09
CA CYS A 43 -4.41 -3.86 -1.89
C CYS A 43 -3.47 -3.84 -3.09
N CYS A 44 -3.25 -5.01 -3.70
CA CYS A 44 -2.49 -5.13 -4.94
C CYS A 44 -3.04 -4.23 -6.07
N HIS A 45 -4.36 -3.99 -6.13
CA HIS A 45 -4.97 -3.12 -7.15
C HIS A 45 -4.52 -1.67 -7.01
N CYS A 46 -4.48 -1.17 -5.76
CA CYS A 46 -3.99 0.18 -5.49
C CYS A 46 -2.49 0.31 -5.81
N LEU A 47 -1.70 -0.71 -5.44
CA LEU A 47 -0.26 -0.74 -5.73
C LEU A 47 0.01 -0.78 -7.24
N ALA A 48 -0.75 -1.56 -8.01
CA ALA A 48 -0.65 -1.61 -9.47
C ALA A 48 -0.89 -0.24 -10.12
N MET A 49 -1.85 0.53 -9.62
CA MET A 49 -2.07 1.91 -10.08
C MET A 49 -0.88 2.82 -9.77
N PHE A 50 -0.28 2.72 -8.59
CA PHE A 50 0.93 3.48 -8.29
C PHE A 50 2.08 3.14 -9.23
N PHE A 51 2.28 1.85 -9.54
CA PHE A 51 3.28 1.43 -10.53
C PHE A 51 2.97 1.99 -11.92
N TYR A 52 1.72 1.91 -12.37
CA TYR A 52 1.29 2.41 -13.67
C TYR A 52 1.50 3.92 -13.83
N PHE A 53 1.20 4.70 -12.79
CA PHE A 53 1.41 6.15 -12.78
C PHE A 53 2.85 6.58 -12.43
N GLY A 54 3.79 5.65 -12.27
CA GLY A 54 5.18 5.97 -11.94
C GLY A 54 5.33 6.67 -10.58
N VAL A 55 4.48 6.33 -9.61
CA VAL A 55 4.54 6.91 -8.27
C VAL A 55 5.56 6.14 -7.44
N ASP A 56 6.79 6.64 -7.40
CA ASP A 56 7.91 6.01 -6.68
C ASP A 56 7.80 6.11 -5.16
N ARG A 57 7.07 7.12 -4.67
CA ARG A 57 6.90 7.36 -3.23
C ARG A 57 5.43 7.35 -2.87
N LEU A 58 5.10 6.44 -1.95
CA LEU A 58 3.76 6.35 -1.45
C LEU A 58 3.39 7.62 -0.65
N PRO A 59 2.22 8.24 -0.90
CA PRO A 59 1.76 9.37 -0.11
C PRO A 59 1.72 9.05 1.38
N SER A 60 2.10 10.01 2.23
CA SER A 60 2.19 9.83 3.68
C SER A 60 0.87 9.40 4.32
N CYS A 61 -0.27 9.75 3.72
CA CYS A 61 -1.59 9.33 4.19
C CYS A 61 -1.80 7.81 4.20
N TYR A 62 -0.99 7.04 3.45
CA TYR A 62 -1.03 5.58 3.43
C TYR A 62 0.01 4.93 4.36
N VAL A 63 0.90 5.71 4.97
CA VAL A 63 1.92 5.23 5.90
C VAL A 63 1.39 5.30 7.32
N ILE A 64 0.69 4.25 7.76
CA ILE A 64 0.14 4.21 9.12
C ILE A 64 1.15 3.66 10.15
N PRO A 65 1.13 4.12 11.42
CA PRO A 65 2.10 3.71 12.43
C PRO A 65 2.20 2.19 12.62
N ARG A 66 1.08 1.48 12.51
CA ARG A 66 0.98 0.01 12.65
C ARG A 66 1.94 -0.75 11.73
N TRP A 67 2.15 -0.26 10.51
CA TRP A 67 3.02 -0.86 9.49
C TRP A 67 4.31 -0.09 9.28
N SER A 68 4.53 1.00 10.02
CA SER A 68 5.73 1.82 9.89
C SER A 68 6.95 1.11 10.49
N LYS A 69 8.13 1.31 9.88
CA LYS A 69 9.41 0.81 10.40
C LYS A 69 9.74 1.38 11.78
N ASN A 70 9.24 2.58 12.07
CA ASN A 70 9.52 3.33 13.29
C ASN A 70 8.60 2.98 14.45
N VAL A 71 7.82 1.89 14.35
CA VAL A 71 6.99 1.43 15.45
C VAL A 71 7.85 0.81 16.56
N GLN A 72 7.74 1.36 17.76
CA GLN A 72 8.36 0.75 18.95
C GLN A 72 7.63 -0.56 19.24
N ARG A 73 8.32 -1.69 19.06
CA ARG A 73 7.79 -3.02 19.40
C ARG A 73 8.25 -3.40 20.80
N LYS A 74 7.50 -4.26 21.49
CA LYS A 74 7.85 -4.75 22.84
C LYS A 74 9.28 -5.29 22.92
N HIS A 75 9.75 -5.97 21.87
CA HIS A 75 11.11 -6.50 21.79
C HIS A 75 12.18 -5.41 21.61
N THR A 76 11.81 -4.21 21.11
CA THR A 76 12.72 -3.07 20.98
C THR A 76 13.06 -2.44 22.35
N PHE A 77 12.28 -2.71 23.40
CA PHE A 77 12.59 -2.25 24.77
C PHE A 77 13.60 -3.14 25.50
N ILE A 78 13.91 -4.32 24.95
CA ILE A 78 14.92 -5.19 25.52
C ILE A 78 16.28 -4.60 25.14
N LYS A 79 16.95 -4.00 26.13
CA LYS A 79 18.34 -3.60 25.99
C LYS A 79 19.16 -4.84 25.66
N THR A 80 19.69 -4.91 24.44
CA THR A 80 20.66 -5.94 24.09
C THR A 80 22.05 -5.47 24.51
N SER A 81 22.95 -6.40 24.80
CA SER A 81 24.34 -6.11 25.21
C SER A 81 25.15 -5.31 24.18
N HIS A 82 24.59 -5.03 23.01
CA HIS A 82 25.21 -4.24 21.94
C HIS A 82 24.93 -2.73 22.01
N ASP A 83 24.14 -2.26 22.98
CA ASP A 83 23.79 -0.84 23.13
C ASP A 83 24.76 -0.06 24.04
N GLU A 84 25.83 -0.71 24.52
CA GLU A 84 26.91 -0.04 25.27
C GLU A 84 27.99 0.45 24.31
N LYS A 85 27.87 1.70 23.83
CA LYS A 85 29.01 2.48 23.35
C LYS A 85 28.86 3.97 23.63
#